data_AF-A0A9D9XZZ8-F1
#
_entry.id   AF-A0A9D9XZZ8-F1
#
_cell.length_a   1.000
_cell.length_b   1.000
_cell.length_c   1.000
_cell.angle_alpha   90.00
_cell.angle_beta   90.00
_cell.angle_gamma   90.00
#
_symmetry.space_group_name_H-M   'P 1'
#
loop_
_entity.id
_entity.type
_entity.pdbx_description
1 polymer ?
#
loop_
_entity_poly.entity_id
_entity_poly.type
_entity_poly.pdbx_seq_one_letter_code
_entity_poly.pdbx_strand_id
1 'polypeptide(L)'
;DAPHVPHAWDCGFLTEERTATRLCGDLFTQGGADLPPVTESDILGTSEAFRRGMDYFSHSKHARGMLERLASTSPGTLACMHGSAWRGDGAALLRALADSLSA
;
A
#
# COMPACT_ATOMS: atom_id res chain seq x y z
N ASP A 1 1.69 5.46 -13.99
CA ASP A 1 2.75 5.91 -13.07
C ASP A 1 2.14 6.42 -11.77
N ALA A 2 2.95 6.50 -10.72
CA ALA A 2 2.57 7.05 -9.42
C ALA A 2 3.69 7.93 -8.86
N PRO A 3 4.05 9.02 -9.56
CA PRO A 3 5.21 9.82 -9.20
C PRO A 3 5.09 10.30 -7.76
N HIS A 4 6.15 10.09 -7.00
CA HIS A 4 6.27 10.42 -5.59
C HIS A 4 5.34 9.65 -4.64
N VAL A 5 4.69 8.56 -5.07
CA VAL A 5 3.82 7.76 -4.20
C VAL A 5 4.31 6.30 -4.14
N PRO A 6 4.77 5.81 -2.97
CA PRO A 6 4.94 6.54 -1.72
C PRO A 6 6.10 7.56 -1.74
N HIS A 7 7.10 7.37 -2.60
CA HIS A 7 8.26 8.27 -2.75
C HIS A 7 8.92 8.10 -4.12
N ALA A 8 9.99 8.87 -4.38
CA ALA A 8 10.77 8.87 -5.63
C ALA A 8 9.98 9.27 -6.90
N TRP A 9 10.68 9.85 -7.87
CA TRP A 9 10.04 10.37 -9.10
C TRP A 9 9.48 9.25 -9.99
N ASP A 10 10.15 8.10 -9.96
CA ASP A 10 9.96 6.94 -10.82
C ASP A 10 8.96 5.91 -10.26
N CYS A 11 8.35 6.19 -9.11
CA CYS A 11 7.40 5.25 -8.51
C CYS A 11 6.25 4.91 -9.46
N GLY A 12 5.93 3.63 -9.48
CA GLY A 12 4.90 3.05 -10.32
C GLY A 12 4.45 1.71 -9.76
N PHE A 13 3.24 1.33 -10.12
CA PHE A 13 2.62 0.10 -9.63
C PHE A 13 2.04 -0.67 -10.79
N LEU A 14 2.05 -2.00 -10.66
CA LEU A 14 1.48 -2.92 -11.62
C LEU A 14 0.31 -3.67 -10.98
N THR A 15 -0.66 -4.05 -11.81
CA THR A 15 -1.76 -4.93 -11.40
C THR A 15 -1.73 -6.16 -12.30
N GLU A 16 -1.75 -7.34 -11.72
CA GLU A 16 -1.99 -8.60 -12.43
C GLU A 16 -3.51 -8.80 -12.49
N GLU A 17 -4.05 -8.71 -13.70
CA GLU A 17 -5.49 -8.60 -13.92
C GLU A 17 -6.25 -9.90 -13.64
N ARG A 18 -5.66 -11.07 -13.93
CA ARG A 18 -6.35 -12.37 -13.81
C ARG A 18 -6.72 -12.68 -12.36
N THR A 19 -5.89 -12.26 -11.41
CA THR A 19 -6.09 -12.51 -9.98
C THR A 19 -6.43 -11.25 -9.19
N ALA A 20 -6.59 -10.10 -9.86
CA ALA A 20 -6.76 -8.79 -9.23
C ALA A 20 -5.70 -8.51 -8.15
N THR A 21 -4.44 -8.87 -8.45
CA THR A 21 -3.31 -8.70 -7.53
C THR A 21 -2.56 -7.41 -7.82
N ARG A 22 -2.41 -6.57 -6.80
CA ARG A 22 -1.67 -5.30 -6.89
C ARG A 22 -0.24 -5.48 -6.39
N LEU A 23 0.76 -5.17 -7.21
CA LEU A 23 2.14 -5.02 -6.74
C LEU A 23 2.28 -3.65 -6.08
N CYS A 24 2.47 -3.63 -4.76
CA CYS A 24 2.29 -2.44 -3.93
C CYS A 24 3.56 -1.61 -3.72
N GLY A 25 4.72 -2.05 -4.24
CA GLY A 25 5.99 -1.40 -3.91
C GLY A 25 6.13 -1.24 -2.40
N ASP A 26 6.56 -0.05 -1.97
CA ASP A 26 6.69 0.31 -0.55
C ASP A 26 5.37 0.77 0.11
N LEU A 27 4.22 0.68 -0.57
CA LEU A 27 2.95 0.82 0.12
C LEU A 27 2.76 -0.35 1.08
N PHE A 28 2.29 -0.04 2.28
CA PHE A 28 2.06 -1.02 3.34
C PHE A 28 3.33 -1.75 3.80
N THR A 29 4.50 -1.09 3.80
CA THR A 29 5.73 -1.64 4.37
C THR A 29 5.50 -2.02 5.83
N GLN A 30 5.70 -3.30 6.14
CA GLN A 30 5.56 -3.86 7.48
C GLN A 30 6.96 -4.18 8.04
N GLY A 31 7.20 -3.81 9.30
CA GLY A 31 8.40 -4.23 10.01
C GLY A 31 8.29 -5.66 10.54
N GLY A 32 9.44 -6.32 10.69
CA GLY A 32 9.55 -7.69 11.24
C GLY A 32 10.02 -8.72 10.23
N ALA A 33 10.57 -9.83 10.73
CA ALA A 33 11.13 -10.91 9.90
C ALA A 33 10.19 -12.13 9.79
N ASP A 34 9.35 -12.37 10.80
CA ASP A 34 8.54 -13.57 10.94
C ASP A 34 7.05 -13.31 10.64
N LEU A 35 6.77 -12.76 9.46
CA LEU A 35 5.41 -12.50 8.99
C LEU A 35 4.93 -13.64 8.07
N PRO A 36 3.66 -14.06 8.15
CA PRO A 36 3.14 -15.10 7.25
C PRO A 36 3.22 -14.62 5.78
N PRO A 37 3.39 -15.52 4.80
CA PRO A 37 3.50 -15.11 3.40
C PRO A 37 2.26 -14.35 2.88
N VAL A 38 1.07 -14.78 3.31
CA VAL A 38 -0.21 -14.12 3.01
C VAL A 38 -1.02 -14.04 4.28
N THR A 39 -1.67 -12.90 4.52
CA THR A 39 -2.53 -12.67 5.68
C THR A 39 -3.86 -12.02 5.28
N GLU A 40 -4.87 -12.20 6.11
CA GLU A 40 -6.15 -11.47 6.05
C GLU A 40 -6.28 -10.53 7.27
N SER A 41 -5.36 -10.62 8.22
CA SER A 41 -5.26 -9.74 9.39
C SER A 41 -4.82 -8.32 8.99
N ASP A 42 -5.02 -7.37 9.89
CA ASP A 42 -4.63 -5.97 9.67
C ASP A 42 -3.14 -5.81 9.34
N ILE A 43 -2.87 -5.16 8.20
CA ILE A 43 -1.52 -4.73 7.78
C ILE A 43 -1.37 -3.20 7.77
N LEU A 44 -2.46 -2.43 7.89
CA LEU A 44 -2.39 -0.97 7.91
C LEU A 44 -1.84 -0.50 9.25
N GLY A 45 -2.32 -1.06 10.36
CA GLY A 45 -1.81 -0.71 11.69
C GLY A 45 -0.31 -1.01 11.85
N THR A 46 0.14 -2.18 11.38
CA THR A 46 1.56 -2.57 11.41
C THR A 46 2.40 -1.69 10.49
N SER A 47 1.89 -1.35 9.31
CA SER A 47 2.59 -0.44 8.40
C SER A 47 2.70 0.98 8.96
N GLU A 48 1.64 1.50 9.55
CA GLU A 48 1.65 2.83 10.17
C GLU A 48 2.55 2.89 11.39
N ALA A 49 2.65 1.80 12.17
CA ALA A 49 3.61 1.71 13.26
C ALA A 49 5.06 1.80 12.77
N PHE A 50 5.38 1.15 11.64
CA PHE A 50 6.69 1.27 10.99
C PHE A 50 6.93 2.69 10.46
N ARG A 51 5.99 3.23 9.68
CA ARG A 51 6.09 4.57 9.07
C ARG A 51 6.25 5.67 10.11
N ARG A 52 5.59 5.58 11.27
CA ARG A 52 5.76 6.57 12.36
C ARG A 52 7.19 6.60 12.93
N GLY A 53 7.91 5.49 12.90
CA GLY A 53 9.32 5.43 13.31
C GLY A 53 10.30 5.87 12.20
N MET A 54 9.87 5.78 10.94
CA MET A 54 10.65 6.17 9.78
C MET A 54 9.70 6.65 8.68
N ASP A 55 9.48 7.97 8.60
CA ASP A 55 8.51 8.52 7.66
C ASP A 55 9.09 8.61 6.25
N TYR A 56 8.92 7.52 5.51
CA TYR A 56 9.48 7.33 4.18
C TYR A 56 8.59 7.89 3.05
N PHE A 57 7.41 8.42 3.38
CA PHE A 57 6.49 9.01 2.39
C PHE A 57 6.93 10.42 1.98
N SER A 58 6.75 10.75 0.69
CA SER A 58 7.06 12.08 0.15
C SER A 58 6.04 13.16 0.52
N HIS A 59 4.86 12.77 1.02
CA HIS A 59 3.73 13.65 1.33
C HIS A 59 3.29 14.56 0.17
N SER A 60 3.39 14.08 -1.06
CA SER A 60 2.83 14.76 -2.23
C SER A 60 1.34 15.05 -2.04
N LYS A 61 0.90 16.28 -2.35
CA LYS A 61 -0.53 16.68 -2.36
C LYS A 61 -1.41 15.82 -3.28
N HIS A 62 -0.79 15.05 -4.18
CA HIS A 62 -1.47 14.17 -5.11
C HIS A 62 -1.70 12.75 -4.55
N ALA A 63 -1.14 12.42 -3.37
CA ALA A 63 -1.17 11.06 -2.81
C ALA A 63 -2.58 10.48 -2.73
N ARG A 64 -3.56 11.25 -2.22
CA ARG A 64 -4.97 10.81 -2.16
C ARG A 64 -5.54 10.42 -3.53
N GLY A 65 -5.37 11.30 -4.52
CA GLY A 65 -5.86 11.05 -5.88
C GLY A 65 -5.17 9.86 -6.52
N MET A 66 -3.89 9.64 -6.21
CA MET A 66 -3.16 8.45 -6.68
C MET A 66 -3.72 7.19 -6.04
N LEU A 67 -3.85 7.15 -4.71
CA LEU A 67 -4.39 6.01 -3.96
C LEU A 67 -5.82 5.67 -4.40
N GLU A 68 -6.67 6.66 -4.67
CA GLU A 68 -8.02 6.42 -5.20
C GLU A 68 -8.00 5.77 -6.60
N ARG A 69 -7.09 6.20 -7.49
CA ARG A 69 -6.88 5.55 -8.79
C ARG A 69 -6.37 4.12 -8.65
N LEU A 70 -5.63 3.81 -7.58
CA LEU A 70 -5.21 2.43 -7.31
C LEU A 70 -6.40 1.61 -6.78
N ALA A 71 -7.20 2.21 -5.88
CA ALA A 71 -8.38 1.57 -5.30
C ALA A 71 -9.45 1.28 -6.36
N SER A 72 -9.57 2.10 -7.41
CA SER A 72 -10.57 1.90 -8.47
C SER A 72 -10.38 0.60 -9.26
N THR A 73 -9.22 -0.06 -9.19
CA THR A 73 -9.02 -1.39 -9.80
C THR A 73 -9.55 -2.53 -8.93
N SER A 74 -10.14 -2.24 -7.77
CA SER A 74 -10.73 -3.21 -6.84
C SER A 74 -9.84 -4.43 -6.56
N PRO A 75 -8.57 -4.24 -6.14
CA PRO A 75 -7.67 -5.37 -5.93
C PRO A 75 -8.14 -6.26 -4.79
N GLY A 76 -8.17 -7.58 -5.02
CA GLY A 76 -8.48 -8.59 -3.99
C GLY A 76 -7.25 -9.09 -3.24
N THR A 77 -6.06 -8.80 -3.76
CA THR A 77 -4.77 -9.09 -3.11
C THR A 77 -3.82 -7.90 -3.26
N LEU A 78 -3.20 -7.48 -2.15
CA LEU A 78 -2.12 -6.50 -2.11
C LEU A 78 -0.81 -7.24 -1.87
N ALA A 79 0.04 -7.35 -2.89
CA ALA A 79 1.37 -7.92 -2.78
C ALA A 79 2.36 -6.83 -2.37
N CYS A 80 2.62 -6.74 -1.06
CA CYS A 80 3.57 -5.79 -0.46
C CYS A 80 5.01 -6.20 -0.76
N MET A 81 5.90 -5.22 -1.01
CA MET A 81 7.33 -5.51 -1.19
C MET A 81 8.00 -5.89 0.13
N HIS A 82 7.52 -5.32 1.23
CA HIS A 82 8.03 -5.52 2.58
C HIS A 82 6.94 -6.02 3.52
N GLY A 83 7.03 -7.30 3.90
CA GLY A 83 6.10 -7.96 4.80
C GLY A 83 5.14 -8.93 4.10
N SER A 84 4.01 -9.20 4.73
CA SER A 84 2.99 -10.10 4.19
C SER A 84 2.29 -9.50 2.96
N ALA A 85 1.96 -10.34 1.98
CA ALA A 85 0.86 -10.03 1.09
C ALA A 85 -0.46 -10.08 1.87
N TRP A 86 -1.44 -9.30 1.45
CA TRP A 86 -2.73 -9.21 2.13
C TRP A 86 -3.90 -9.51 1.20
N ARG A 87 -4.91 -10.22 1.71
CA ARG A 87 -6.15 -10.54 0.99
C ARG A 87 -7.36 -9.92 1.68
N GLY A 88 -8.28 -9.39 0.87
CA GLY A 88 -9.51 -8.76 1.33
C GLY A 88 -9.98 -7.66 0.38
N ASP A 89 -10.71 -6.68 0.92
CA ASP A 89 -11.09 -5.47 0.18
C ASP A 89 -9.90 -4.49 0.07
N GLY A 90 -9.07 -4.68 -0.96
CA GLY A 90 -7.90 -3.83 -1.17
C GLY A 90 -8.25 -2.40 -1.55
N ALA A 91 -9.43 -2.16 -2.12
CA ALA A 91 -9.88 -0.80 -2.41
C ALA A 91 -10.17 -0.04 -1.10
N ALA A 92 -10.86 -0.67 -0.15
CA ALA A 92 -11.09 -0.09 1.16
C ALA A 92 -9.77 0.18 1.90
N LEU A 93 -8.83 -0.78 1.87
CA LEU A 93 -7.56 -0.64 2.57
C LEU A 93 -6.67 0.47 1.96
N LEU A 94 -6.66 0.63 0.64
CA LEU A 94 -5.98 1.75 -0.04
C LEU A 94 -6.57 3.11 0.33
N ARG A 95 -7.89 3.21 0.49
CA ARG A 95 -8.56 4.43 0.95
C ARG A 95 -8.24 4.73 2.41
N ALA A 96 -8.22 3.71 3.26
CA ALA A 96 -7.82 3.87 4.65
C ALA A 96 -6.36 4.36 4.79
N LEU A 97 -5.44 3.88 3.95
CA LEU A 97 -4.09 4.44 3.87
C LEU A 97 -4.12 5.92 3.46
N ALA A 98 -4.93 6.29 2.47
CA ALA A 98 -5.07 7.69 2.07
C ALA A 98 -5.59 8.56 3.23
N ASP A 99 -6.53 8.07 4.03
CA ASP A 99 -7.05 8.74 5.23
C ASP A 99 -5.94 8.94 6.27
N SER A 100 -5.13 7.91 6.54
CA SER A 100 -4.01 8.00 7.48
C SER A 100 -2.93 9.01 7.05
N LEU A 101 -2.72 9.19 5.74
CA LEU A 101 -1.75 10.15 5.20
C LEU A 101 -2.27 11.60 5.16
N SER A 102 -3.52 11.84 5.55
CA SER A 102 -4.13 13.19 5.54
C SER A 102 -4.66 13.65 6.89
N ALA A 103 -4.46 12.83 7.92
CA ALA A 103 -4.64 13.20 9.33
C ALA A 103 -3.39 13.94 9.84
#